data_AF-A0A5C7FD90-F1
#
_entry.id   AF-A0A5C7FD90-F1
#
_cell.length_a   1.000
_cell.length_b   1.000
_cell.length_c   1.000
_cell.angle_alpha   90.00
_cell.angle_beta   90.00
_cell.angle_gamma   90.00
#
_symmetry.space_group_name_H-M   'P 1'
#
loop_
_entity.id
_entity.type
_entity.pdbx_description
1 polymer ?
#
loop_
_entity_poly.entity_id
_entity_poly.type
_entity_poly.pdbx_seq_one_letter_code
_entity_poly.pdbx_strand_id
1 'polypeptide(L)'
;MMTMTDLSLVHEAQDLSDLITSSQVFQSYIHVKRRVQDDRECQQKLLYFQELKEKYEEVQRFGKYHPDFRSITAEVREYKRQLDTDPLLAEFKQTEKELHELLSEISLLLANQVSPNIKVPTGNPFFDAQQSSCSGGCGSGGSCGCG
;
A
#
# COMPACT_ATOMS: atom_id res chain seq x y z
N MET A 1 -4.92 32.51 13.85
CA MET A 1 -3.81 33.10 14.62
C MET A 1 -2.94 31.92 15.03
N MET A 2 -1.76 31.77 14.42
CA MET A 2 -0.84 30.65 14.71
C MET A 2 -0.17 30.96 16.05
N THR A 3 -0.40 30.14 17.07
CA THR A 3 0.14 30.35 18.42
C THR A 3 1.59 29.86 18.46
N MET A 4 2.44 30.40 19.35
CA MET A 4 3.87 30.01 19.47
C MET A 4 4.08 28.49 19.61
N THR A 5 3.09 27.77 20.16
CA THR A 5 3.07 26.30 20.30
C THR A 5 2.85 25.57 18.97
N ASP A 6 2.17 26.17 18.01
CA ASP A 6 1.96 25.59 16.68
C ASP A 6 3.27 25.61 15.87
N LEU A 7 4.07 26.67 16.02
CA LEU A 7 5.38 26.80 15.37
C LEU A 7 6.40 25.77 15.90
N SER A 8 6.42 25.53 17.22
CA SER A 8 7.29 24.49 17.80
C SER A 8 6.91 23.10 17.31
N LEU A 9 5.61 22.80 17.17
CA LEU A 9 5.17 21.49 16.70
C LEU A 9 5.57 21.23 15.24
N VAL A 10 5.48 22.26 14.39
CA VAL A 10 5.95 22.15 12.99
C VAL A 10 7.45 21.91 12.92
N HIS A 11 8.24 22.56 13.77
CA HIS A 11 9.70 22.33 13.82
C HIS A 11 10.02 20.88 14.19
N GLU A 12 9.42 20.35 15.26
CA GLU A 12 9.62 18.96 15.69
C GLU A 12 9.18 17.95 14.61
N ALA A 13 8.08 18.23 13.90
CA ALA A 13 7.64 17.40 12.79
C ALA A 13 8.64 17.42 11.62
N GLN A 14 9.30 18.55 11.39
CA GLN A 14 10.32 18.69 10.37
C GLN A 14 11.61 17.95 10.74
N ASP A 15 12.04 18.05 11.99
CA ASP A 15 13.19 17.27 12.51
C ASP A 15 12.93 15.76 12.37
N LEU A 16 11.71 15.31 12.69
CA LEU A 16 11.30 13.91 12.50
C LEU A 16 11.33 13.50 11.01
N SER A 17 10.89 14.37 10.10
CA SER A 17 10.97 14.13 8.66
C SER A 17 12.43 14.00 8.18
N ASP A 18 13.33 14.82 8.69
CA ASP A 18 14.76 14.76 8.34
C ASP A 18 15.40 13.46 8.87
N LEU A 19 14.98 12.98 10.04
CA LEU A 19 15.39 11.67 10.55
C LEU A 19 14.87 10.51 9.70
N ILE A 20 13.61 10.55 9.25
CA ILE A 20 13.05 9.52 8.36
C ILE A 20 13.80 9.50 7.03
N THR A 21 14.03 10.67 6.43
CA THR A 21 14.67 10.77 5.11
C THR A 21 16.17 10.41 5.15
N SER A 22 16.85 10.59 6.28
CA SER A 22 18.21 10.12 6.49
C SER A 22 18.32 8.63 6.85
N SER A 23 17.19 7.97 7.18
CA SER A 23 17.17 6.55 7.53
C SER A 23 17.59 5.63 6.36
N GLN A 24 18.19 4.50 6.69
CA GLN A 24 18.57 3.49 5.70
C GLN A 24 17.37 2.97 4.91
N VAL A 25 16.21 2.81 5.55
CA VAL A 25 14.97 2.32 4.92
C VAL A 25 14.53 3.25 3.79
N PHE A 26 14.52 4.56 4.06
CA PHE A 26 14.18 5.57 3.04
C PHE A 26 15.21 5.62 1.91
N GLN A 27 16.50 5.55 2.23
CA GLN A 27 17.57 5.56 1.23
C GLN A 27 17.50 4.34 0.31
N SER A 28 17.24 3.15 0.86
CA SER A 28 17.02 1.91 0.10
C SER A 28 15.83 2.06 -0.86
N TYR A 29 14.69 2.55 -0.35
CA TYR A 29 13.50 2.79 -1.17
C TYR A 29 13.79 3.77 -2.33
N ILE A 30 14.40 4.92 -2.05
CA ILE A 30 14.71 5.91 -3.08
C ILE A 30 15.72 5.39 -4.11
N HIS A 31 16.69 4.58 -3.69
CA HIS A 31 17.66 3.97 -4.59
C HIS A 31 16.98 3.00 -5.56
N VAL A 32 16.17 2.08 -5.05
CA VAL A 32 15.45 1.12 -5.90
C VAL A 32 14.40 1.80 -6.78
N LYS A 33 13.71 2.83 -6.25
CA LYS A 33 12.81 3.67 -7.02
C LYS A 33 13.48 4.31 -8.23
N ARG A 34 14.69 4.87 -8.05
CA ARG A 34 15.48 5.43 -9.15
C ARG A 34 15.85 4.36 -10.18
N ARG A 35 16.29 3.18 -9.73
CA ARG A 35 16.59 2.05 -10.64
C ARG A 35 15.38 1.67 -11.50
N VAL A 36 14.17 1.60 -10.91
CA VAL A 36 12.93 1.34 -11.66
C VAL A 36 12.63 2.46 -12.68
N GLN A 37 12.88 3.72 -12.31
CA GLN A 37 12.65 4.88 -13.19
C GLN A 37 13.63 4.94 -14.37
N ASP A 38 14.89 4.57 -14.14
CA ASP A 38 15.94 4.60 -15.15
C ASP A 38 15.91 3.37 -16.08
N ASP A 39 15.28 2.27 -15.65
CA ASP A 39 15.14 1.05 -16.45
C ASP A 39 14.01 1.19 -17.50
N ARG A 40 14.41 1.33 -18.76
CA ARG A 40 13.50 1.49 -19.90
C ARG A 40 12.57 0.29 -20.09
N GLU A 41 13.03 -0.93 -19.87
CA GLU A 41 12.21 -2.12 -20.05
C GLU A 41 11.14 -2.21 -18.97
N CYS A 42 11.50 -1.91 -17.72
CA CYS A 42 10.54 -1.81 -16.63
C CYS A 42 9.50 -0.70 -16.87
N GLN A 43 9.91 0.47 -17.37
CA GLN A 43 8.98 1.53 -17.72
C GLN A 43 8.00 1.11 -18.82
N GLN A 44 8.47 0.44 -19.88
CA GLN A 44 7.59 -0.09 -20.92
C GLN A 44 6.59 -1.11 -20.38
N LYS A 45 7.04 -2.01 -19.50
CA LYS A 45 6.17 -2.99 -18.86
C LYS A 45 5.09 -2.31 -17.99
N LEU A 46 5.46 -1.29 -17.23
CA LEU A 46 4.53 -0.53 -16.40
C LEU A 46 3.49 0.24 -17.22
N LEU A 47 3.91 0.87 -18.33
CA LEU A 47 3.00 1.56 -19.25
C LEU A 47 1.98 0.59 -19.85
N TYR A 48 2.42 -0.57 -20.34
CA TYR A 48 1.51 -1.58 -20.88
C TYR A 48 0.51 -2.07 -19.83
N PHE A 49 0.96 -2.28 -18.58
CA PHE A 49 0.06 -2.65 -17.50
C PHE A 49 -0.97 -1.58 -17.17
N GLN A 50 -0.60 -0.30 -17.30
CA GLN A 50 -1.52 0.81 -17.13
C GLN A 50 -2.60 0.81 -18.23
N GLU A 51 -2.22 0.62 -19.49
CA GLU A 51 -3.18 0.47 -20.60
C GLU A 51 -4.12 -0.73 -20.39
N LEU A 52 -3.60 -1.86 -19.89
CA LEU A 52 -4.41 -3.03 -19.56
C LEU A 52 -5.41 -2.76 -18.43
N LYS A 53 -5.01 -1.98 -17.42
CA LYS A 53 -5.93 -1.57 -16.35
C LYS A 53 -7.06 -0.70 -16.87
N GLU A 54 -6.77 0.25 -17.76
CA GLU A 54 -7.79 1.09 -18.37
C GLU A 54 -8.81 0.25 -19.15
N LYS A 55 -8.34 -0.67 -20.00
CA LYS A 55 -9.21 -1.64 -20.71
C LYS A 55 -10.02 -2.50 -19.74
N TYR A 56 -9.41 -2.94 -18.64
CA TYR A 56 -10.10 -3.72 -17.63
C TYR A 56 -11.19 -2.91 -16.92
N GLU A 57 -10.92 -1.66 -16.56
CA GLU A 57 -11.88 -0.76 -15.92
C GLU A 57 -13.07 -0.48 -16.85
N GLU A 58 -12.82 -0.23 -18.15
CA GLU A 58 -13.88 -0.07 -19.16
C GLU A 58 -14.80 -1.29 -19.21
N VAL A 59 -14.21 -2.47 -19.28
CA VAL A 59 -14.96 -3.72 -19.40
C VAL A 59 -15.63 -4.13 -18.08
N GLN A 60 -15.00 -3.82 -16.95
CA GLN A 60 -15.57 -4.01 -15.62
C GLN A 60 -16.79 -3.11 -15.38
N ARG A 61 -16.85 -1.90 -15.95
CA ARG A 61 -18.02 -1.00 -15.83
C ARG A 61 -19.30 -1.63 -16.37
N PHE A 62 -19.21 -2.43 -17.42
CA PHE A 62 -20.34 -3.18 -17.99
C PHE A 62 -20.54 -4.55 -17.34
N GLY A 63 -19.57 -5.00 -16.55
CA GLY A 63 -19.63 -6.24 -15.78
C GLY A 63 -19.50 -7.50 -16.64
N LYS A 64 -19.97 -8.63 -16.09
CA LYS A 64 -19.74 -9.98 -16.61
C LYS A 64 -20.35 -10.25 -18.00
N TYR A 65 -21.20 -9.36 -18.51
CA TYR A 65 -21.88 -9.50 -19.79
C TYR A 65 -21.11 -8.89 -20.96
N HIS A 66 -19.99 -8.20 -20.69
CA HIS A 66 -19.12 -7.72 -21.76
C HIS A 66 -18.40 -8.90 -22.43
N PRO A 67 -18.39 -8.99 -23.78
CA PRO A 67 -17.82 -10.12 -24.51
C PRO A 67 -16.34 -10.35 -24.15
N ASP A 68 -15.59 -9.28 -23.96
CA ASP A 68 -14.16 -9.33 -23.66
C ASP A 68 -13.83 -9.39 -22.14
N PHE A 69 -14.83 -9.51 -21.26
CA PHE A 69 -14.59 -9.50 -19.82
C PHE A 69 -13.65 -10.62 -19.39
N ARG A 70 -13.85 -11.84 -19.91
CA ARG A 70 -13.03 -12.99 -19.55
C ARG A 70 -11.61 -12.89 -20.11
N SER A 71 -11.46 -12.45 -21.36
CA SER A 71 -10.16 -12.30 -22.00
C SER A 71 -9.31 -11.23 -21.32
N ILE A 72 -9.86 -10.03 -21.11
CA ILE A 72 -9.14 -8.92 -20.48
C ILE A 72 -8.82 -9.24 -19.01
N THR A 73 -9.74 -9.86 -18.27
CA THR A 73 -9.45 -10.29 -16.89
C THR A 73 -8.30 -11.31 -16.84
N ALA A 74 -8.25 -12.25 -17.79
CA ALA A 74 -7.17 -13.24 -17.86
C ALA A 74 -5.84 -12.57 -18.22
N GLU A 75 -5.83 -11.67 -19.19
CA GLU A 75 -4.66 -10.93 -19.64
C GLU A 75 -4.07 -10.07 -18.51
N VAL A 76 -4.90 -9.31 -17.80
CA VAL A 76 -4.47 -8.51 -16.64
C VAL A 76 -3.84 -9.38 -15.55
N ARG A 77 -4.42 -10.55 -15.26
CA ARG A 77 -3.90 -11.47 -14.24
C ARG A 77 -2.54 -12.05 -14.65
N GLU A 78 -2.40 -12.47 -15.89
CA GLU A 78 -1.15 -13.02 -16.40
C GLU A 78 -0.06 -11.95 -16.43
N TYR A 79 -0.38 -10.76 -16.94
CA TYR A 79 0.57 -9.67 -17.00
C TYR A 79 0.97 -9.17 -15.61
N LYS A 80 0.02 -9.08 -14.67
CA LYS A 80 0.31 -8.78 -13.27
C LYS A 80 1.28 -9.79 -12.67
N ARG A 81 1.10 -11.09 -12.95
CA ARG A 81 2.01 -12.14 -12.47
C ARG A 81 3.43 -11.98 -13.03
N GLN A 82 3.56 -11.58 -14.29
CA GLN A 82 4.86 -11.28 -14.89
C GLN A 82 5.54 -10.10 -14.19
N LEU A 83 4.81 -9.02 -13.90
CA LEU A 83 5.34 -7.89 -13.13
C LEU A 83 5.71 -8.27 -11.69
N ASP A 84 4.89 -9.10 -11.04
CA ASP A 84 5.14 -9.56 -9.67
C ASP A 84 6.37 -10.47 -9.56
N THR A 85 6.77 -11.11 -10.66
CA THR A 85 7.96 -11.99 -10.73
C THR A 85 9.22 -11.25 -11.19
N ASP A 86 9.08 -10.01 -11.70
CA ASP A 86 10.22 -9.20 -12.12
C ASP A 86 11.07 -8.83 -10.89
N PRO A 87 12.38 -9.14 -10.89
CA PRO A 87 13.23 -8.99 -9.71
C PRO A 87 13.33 -7.53 -9.26
N LEU A 88 13.35 -6.57 -10.20
CA LEU A 88 13.48 -5.16 -9.86
C LEU A 88 12.19 -4.61 -9.23
N LEU A 89 11.03 -5.04 -9.75
CA LEU A 89 9.74 -4.67 -9.19
C LEU A 89 9.45 -5.35 -7.86
N ALA A 90 9.91 -6.60 -7.68
CA ALA A 90 9.82 -7.29 -6.41
C ALA A 90 10.68 -6.60 -5.34
N GLU A 91 11.92 -6.23 -5.67
CA GLU A 91 12.81 -5.45 -4.80
C GLU A 91 12.18 -4.09 -4.45
N PHE A 92 11.59 -3.40 -5.44
CA PHE A 92 10.89 -2.14 -5.21
C PHE A 92 9.73 -2.29 -4.22
N LYS A 93 8.85 -3.28 -4.44
CA LYS A 93 7.71 -3.54 -3.54
C LYS A 93 8.14 -3.92 -2.13
N GLN A 94 9.25 -4.64 -1.99
CA GLN A 94 9.80 -4.97 -0.69
C GLN A 94 10.25 -3.71 0.05
N THR A 95 11.09 -2.87 -0.57
CA THR A 95 11.55 -1.62 0.05
C THR A 95 10.42 -0.63 0.33
N GLU A 96 9.39 -0.59 -0.54
CA GLU A 96 8.18 0.20 -0.32
C GLU A 96 7.39 -0.29 0.90
N LYS A 97 7.25 -1.61 1.06
CA LYS A 97 6.59 -2.22 2.22
C LYS A 97 7.34 -1.90 3.51
N GLU A 98 8.67 -2.02 3.52
CA GLU A 98 9.49 -1.70 4.69
C GLU A 98 9.35 -0.23 5.10
N LEU A 99 9.31 0.70 4.12
CA LEU A 99 9.07 2.12 4.39
C LEU A 99 7.64 2.36 4.93
N HIS A 100 6.63 1.69 4.36
CA HIS A 100 5.25 1.78 4.84
C HIS A 100 5.10 1.30 6.28
N GLU A 101 5.75 0.18 6.63
CA GLU A 101 5.76 -0.35 8.00
C GLU A 101 6.40 0.63 8.99
N LEU A 102 7.52 1.24 8.64
CA LEU A 102 8.16 2.27 9.46
C LEU A 102 7.24 3.47 9.71
N LEU A 103 6.63 4.03 8.65
CA LEU A 103 5.72 5.17 8.75
C LEU A 103 4.46 4.84 9.55
N SER A 104 3.97 3.61 9.39
CA SER A 104 2.83 3.08 10.13
C SER A 104 3.12 2.99 11.63
N GLU A 105 4.29 2.47 12.01
CA GLU A 105 4.72 2.38 13.40
C GLU A 105 4.85 3.77 14.04
N ILE A 106 5.48 4.72 13.36
CA ILE A 106 5.59 6.11 13.83
C ILE A 106 4.20 6.71 14.05
N SER A 107 3.28 6.51 13.10
CA SER A 107 1.90 7.00 13.20
C SER A 107 1.17 6.40 14.40
N LEU A 108 1.35 5.11 14.65
CA LEU A 108 0.77 4.40 15.79
C LEU A 108 1.32 4.95 17.13
N LEU A 109 2.64 5.15 17.21
CA LEU A 109 3.30 5.70 18.39
C LEU A 109 2.76 7.09 18.71
N LEU A 110 2.69 7.98 17.72
CA LEU A 110 2.15 9.33 17.91
C LEU A 110 0.69 9.32 18.35
N ALA A 111 -0.16 8.52 17.71
CA ALA A 111 -1.57 8.43 18.05
C ALA A 111 -1.78 7.95 19.50
N ASN A 112 -1.05 6.91 19.92
CA ASN A 112 -1.15 6.37 21.28
C ASN A 112 -0.69 7.36 22.35
N GLN A 113 0.29 8.22 22.07
CA GLN A 113 0.72 9.27 23.00
C GLN A 113 -0.30 10.41 23.14
N VAL A 114 -1.07 10.69 22.09
CA VAL A 114 -2.13 11.71 22.13
C VAL A 114 -3.39 11.17 22.79
N SER A 115 -3.84 9.96 22.42
CA SER A 115 -4.96 9.29 23.06
C SER A 115 -5.02 7.81 22.69
N PRO A 116 -5.19 6.91 23.67
CA PRO A 116 -5.31 5.47 23.43
C PRO A 116 -6.58 5.07 22.65
N ASN A 117 -7.51 6.01 22.43
CA ASN A 117 -8.77 5.77 21.69
C ASN A 117 -8.71 6.18 20.22
N ILE A 118 -7.60 6.77 19.75
CA ILE A 118 -7.44 7.14 18.34
C ILE A 118 -7.12 5.90 17.52
N LYS A 119 -8.03 5.53 16.62
CA LYS A 119 -7.81 4.45 15.65
C LYS A 119 -7.00 4.97 14.47
N VAL A 120 -5.87 4.33 14.20
CA VAL A 120 -5.02 4.67 13.06
C VAL A 120 -5.28 3.62 11.99
N PRO A 121 -5.81 3.99 10.81
CA PRO A 121 -5.96 3.04 9.72
C PRO A 121 -4.58 2.73 9.16
N THR A 122 -3.97 1.66 9.65
CA THR A 122 -2.60 1.26 9.30
C THR A 122 -2.53 0.57 7.92
N GLY A 123 -3.70 0.15 7.38
CA GLY A 123 -3.80 -0.60 6.14
C GLY A 123 -3.25 -2.02 6.23
N ASN A 124 -2.80 -2.45 7.41
CA ASN A 124 -2.27 -3.77 7.69
C ASN A 124 -3.12 -4.42 8.81
N PRO A 125 -3.81 -5.54 8.52
CA PRO A 125 -4.67 -6.23 9.49
C PRO A 125 -3.97 -6.62 10.78
N PHE A 126 -2.65 -6.83 10.74
CA PHE A 126 -1.86 -7.20 11.92
C PHE A 126 -1.87 -6.11 13.00
N PHE A 127 -1.74 -4.85 12.60
CA PHE A 127 -1.74 -3.71 13.52
C PHE A 127 -3.16 -3.33 13.95
N ASP A 128 -4.13 -3.42 13.03
CA ASP A 128 -5.54 -3.14 13.31
C ASP A 128 -6.16 -4.20 14.26
N ALA A 129 -5.69 -5.45 14.20
CA ALA A 129 -6.05 -6.52 15.14
C ALA A 129 -5.52 -6.25 16.56
N GLN A 130 -4.37 -5.60 16.68
CA GLN A 130 -3.76 -5.30 17.98
C GLN A 130 -4.43 -4.12 18.70
N GLN A 131 -5.01 -3.18 17.94
CA GLN A 131 -5.87 -2.10 18.46
C GLN A 131 -7.30 -2.57 18.78
N SER A 132 -7.67 -3.80 18.40
CA SER A 132 -8.97 -4.40 18.68
C SER A 132 -8.87 -5.47 19.76
N SER A 133 -8.49 -5.06 20.97
CA SER A 133 -8.81 -5.83 22.17
C SER A 133 -10.34 -5.84 22.37
N CYS A 134 -11.01 -6.76 21.68
CA CYS A 134 -12.43 -7.22 21.75
C CYS A 134 -13.11 -7.29 20.37
N SER A 135 -12.86 -8.37 19.62
CA SER A 135 -13.91 -9.07 18.86
C SER A 135 -13.45 -10.48 18.47
N GLY A 136 -13.34 -11.35 19.48
CA GLY A 136 -13.46 -12.78 19.25
C GLY A 136 -14.88 -13.07 18.76
N GLY A 137 -15.02 -13.28 17.45
CA GLY A 137 -16.24 -13.70 16.78
C GLY A 137 -16.03 -15.06 16.13
N CYS A 138 -15.69 -16.06 16.94
CA CYS A 138 -15.86 -17.47 16.60
C CYS A 138 -17.39 -17.71 16.56
N GLY A 139 -17.98 -17.56 15.37
CA GLY A 139 -19.36 -17.88 15.05
C GLY A 139 -19.41 -19.13 14.21
N SER A 140 -19.30 -20.28 14.86
CA SER A 140 -19.74 -21.57 14.34
C SER A 140 -21.20 -21.45 13.87
N GLY A 141 -21.45 -21.69 12.59
CA GLY A 141 -22.79 -21.63 12.02
C GLY A 141 -22.81 -22.17 10.60
N GLY A 142 -22.57 -23.48 10.46
CA GLY A 142 -22.84 -24.17 9.21
C GLY A 142 -24.33 -24.12 8.87
N SER A 143 -24.63 -23.75 7.62
CA SER A 143 -25.72 -24.36 6.87
C SER A 143 -25.48 -24.17 5.37
N CYS A 144 -25.27 -25.32 4.74
CA CYS A 144 -25.63 -25.69 3.39
C CYS A 144 -26.64 -24.76 2.69
N GLY A 145 -26.30 -24.30 1.48
CA GLY A 145 -27.24 -23.75 0.52
C GLY A 145 -26.93 -24.32 -0.86
N CYS A 146 -27.67 -25.35 -1.25
CA CYS A 146 -27.57 -26.07 -2.50
C CYS A 146 -27.89 -25.17 -3.72
N GLY A 147 -27.16 -25.40 -4.81
CA GLY A 147 -27.31 -24.78 -6.12
C GLY A 147 -26.04 -24.95 -6.94
#